data_AF-A0A7Y2G337-F1
#
_entry.id   AF-A0A7Y2G337-F1
#
_cell.length_a   1.000
_cell.length_b   1.000
_cell.length_c   1.000
_cell.angle_alpha   90.00
_cell.angle_beta   90.00
_cell.angle_gamma   90.00
#
_symmetry.space_group_name_H-M   'P 1'
#
loop_
_entity.id
_entity.type
_entity.pdbx_description
1 polymer ?
#
loop_
_entity_poly.entity_id
_entity_poly.type
_entity_poly.pdbx_seq_one_letter_code
_entity_poly.pdbx_strand_id
1 'polypeptide(L)'
;MNNPESIRHFIRVLALSYPDVVEEFPWGNVAFKIRKKAFLFMGSEPPDLTFSVKLPNTGELALGLPFTEPAPYGLGKHGWVLARIAPGEETSLDM
;
A
#
# COMPACT_ATOMS: atom_id res chain seq x y z
N MET A 1 -5.71 16.87 -4.46
CA MET A 1 -4.79 16.49 -3.36
C MET A 1 -3.75 15.51 -3.92
N ASN A 2 -2.93 15.92 -4.91
CA ASN A 2 -2.21 14.96 -5.76
C ASN A 2 -0.69 14.96 -5.50
N ASN A 3 -0.29 15.04 -4.22
CA ASN A 3 1.11 14.91 -3.82
C ASN A 3 1.32 13.50 -3.20
N PRO A 4 2.23 12.65 -3.73
CA PRO A 4 2.55 11.34 -3.17
C PRO A 4 2.83 11.35 -1.67
N GLU A 5 3.42 12.42 -1.12
CA GLU A 5 3.70 12.54 0.31
C GLU A 5 2.43 12.68 1.17
N SER A 6 1.42 13.41 0.68
CA SER A 6 0.14 13.50 1.37
C SER A 6 -0.60 12.16 1.39
N ILE A 7 -0.54 11.42 0.27
CA ILE A 7 -1.13 10.08 0.16
C ILE A 7 -0.39 9.10 1.07
N ARG A 8 0.94 9.14 1.09
CA ARG A 8 1.78 8.36 2.00
C ARG A 8 1.38 8.58 3.46
N HIS A 9 1.27 9.85 3.85
CA HIS A 9 0.85 10.22 5.21
C HIS A 9 -0.55 9.71 5.53
N PHE A 10 -1.50 9.88 4.62
CA PHE A 10 -2.88 9.40 4.78
C PHE A 10 -2.94 7.88 4.95
N ILE A 11 -2.28 7.11 4.08
CA ILE A 11 -2.25 5.64 4.17
C ILE A 11 -1.60 5.20 5.48
N ARG A 12 -0.52 5.85 5.92
CA ARG A 12 0.13 5.56 7.21
C ARG A 12 -0.82 5.79 8.39
N VAL A 13 -1.50 6.94 8.42
CA VAL A 13 -2.48 7.27 9.48
C VAL A 13 -3.62 6.24 9.49
N LEU A 14 -4.15 5.89 8.31
CA LEU A 14 -5.20 4.89 8.19
C LEU A 14 -4.72 3.51 8.68
N ALA A 15 -3.52 3.09 8.27
CA ALA A 15 -2.94 1.82 8.70
C ALA A 15 -2.75 1.77 10.22
N LEU A 16 -2.27 2.85 10.84
CA LEU A 16 -2.10 2.97 12.29
C LEU A 16 -3.42 3.08 13.06
N SER A 17 -4.55 3.38 12.40
CA SER A 17 -5.86 3.48 13.05
C SER A 17 -6.45 2.12 13.44
N TYR A 18 -5.97 1.02 12.86
CA TYR A 18 -6.41 -0.32 13.25
C TYR A 18 -5.78 -0.72 14.60
N PRO A 19 -6.53 -1.49 15.44
CA PRO A 19 -6.03 -1.91 16.74
C PRO A 19 -4.81 -2.83 16.61
N ASP A 20 -3.87 -2.70 17.56
CA ASP A 20 -2.66 -3.54 17.69
C ASP A 20 -1.72 -3.52 16.47
N VAL A 21 -1.74 -2.44 15.68
CA VAL A 21 -0.83 -2.27 14.56
C VAL A 21 0.57 -1.89 15.05
N VAL A 22 1.58 -2.53 14.47
CA VAL A 22 2.98 -2.14 14.63
C VAL A 22 3.57 -1.75 13.28
N GLU A 23 4.41 -0.71 13.31
CA GLU A 23 5.31 -0.36 12.21
C GLU A 23 6.66 -1.05 12.43
N GLU A 24 7.11 -1.79 11.42
CA GLU A 24 8.45 -2.38 11.36
C GLU A 24 9.14 -1.96 10.06
N PHE A 25 10.47 -2.00 10.03
CA PHE A 25 11.27 -1.50 8.91
C PHE A 25 12.14 -2.60 8.25
N PRO A 26 11.53 -3.64 7.65
CA PRO A 26 12.31 -4.69 7.01
C PRO A 26 12.91 -4.20 5.69
N TRP A 27 14.22 -4.42 5.51
CA TRP A 27 14.94 -4.17 4.25
C TRP A 27 14.77 -2.75 3.68
N GLY A 28 14.66 -1.76 4.57
CA GLY A 28 14.45 -0.37 4.20
C GLY A 28 13.02 -0.01 3.81
N ASN A 29 12.08 -0.95 3.75
CA ASN A 29 10.65 -0.67 3.55
C ASN A 29 9.90 -0.58 4.87
N VAL A 30 8.73 0.06 4.88
CA VAL A 30 7.83 0.07 6.05
C VAL A 30 6.84 -1.10 5.92
N ALA A 31 6.68 -1.88 6.99
CA ALA A 31 5.70 -2.95 7.09
C ALA A 31 4.75 -2.69 8.25
N PHE A 32 3.45 -2.64 7.96
CA PHE A 32 2.39 -2.55 8.97
C PHE A 32 1.85 -3.94 9.25
N LYS A 33 1.84 -4.32 10.52
CA LYS A 33 1.45 -5.66 10.96
C LYS A 33 0.44 -5.61 12.08
N ILE A 34 -0.50 -6.55 12.08
CA ILE A 34 -1.37 -6.86 13.22
C ILE A 34 -1.06 -8.27 13.69
N ARG A 35 -0.80 -8.45 14.98
CA ARG A 35 -0.51 -9.78 15.57
C ARG A 35 0.52 -10.58 14.77
N LYS A 36 1.64 -9.92 14.41
CA LYS A 36 2.76 -10.47 13.62
C LYS A 36 2.45 -10.79 12.15
N LYS A 37 1.26 -10.45 11.64
CA LYS A 37 0.89 -10.64 10.23
C LYS A 37 0.88 -9.31 9.50
N ALA A 38 1.66 -9.19 8.44
CA ALA A 38 1.68 -8.01 7.60
C ALA A 38 0.39 -7.90 6.77
N PHE A 39 -0.11 -6.67 6.62
CA PHE A 39 -1.24 -6.36 5.74
C PHE A 39 -0.93 -5.21 4.76
N LEU A 40 0.10 -4.42 5.03
CA LEU A 40 0.57 -3.35 4.17
C LEU A 40 2.09 -3.27 4.21
N PHE A 41 2.71 -3.20 3.04
CA PHE A 41 4.10 -2.80 2.83
C PHE A 41 4.11 -1.49 2.08
N MET A 42 4.94 -0.55 2.47
CA MET A 42 5.06 0.76 1.84
C MET A 42 6.54 1.06 1.61
N GLY A 43 6.88 1.49 0.40
CA GLY A 43 8.23 2.00 0.10
C GLY A 43 8.54 3.19 1.01
N SER A 44 9.78 3.35 1.44
CA SER A 44 10.17 4.36 2.44
C SER A 44 10.56 5.71 1.87
N GLU A 45 10.93 5.77 0.59
CA GLU A 45 11.58 6.94 0.00
C GLU A 45 10.73 7.56 -1.14
N PRO A 46 10.64 8.90 -1.20
CA PRO A 46 10.14 9.64 -2.37
C PRO A 46 11.10 9.54 -3.57
N PRO A 47 10.68 9.91 -4.80
CA PRO A 47 9.46 10.65 -5.18
C PRO A 47 8.23 9.79 -5.45
N ASP A 48 8.41 8.48 -5.66
CA ASP A 48 7.32 7.58 -6.02
C ASP A 48 6.73 6.91 -4.78
N LEU A 49 5.40 6.90 -4.66
CA LEU A 49 4.74 6.15 -3.61
C LEU A 49 4.37 4.77 -4.14
N THR A 50 5.07 3.75 -3.67
CA THR A 50 4.72 2.36 -3.92
C THR A 50 4.27 1.68 -2.64
N PHE A 51 3.20 0.89 -2.72
CA PHE A 51 2.75 0.10 -1.58
C PHE A 51 2.08 -1.19 -2.03
N SER A 52 2.27 -2.26 -1.28
CA SER A 52 1.58 -3.54 -1.46
C SER A 52 0.61 -3.76 -0.31
N VAL A 53 -0.66 -4.03 -0.61
CA VAL A 53 -1.71 -4.24 0.38
C VAL A 53 -2.40 -5.59 0.21
N LYS A 54 -2.78 -6.20 1.34
CA LYS A 54 -3.45 -7.49 1.40
C LYS A 54 -4.94 -7.33 1.10
N LEU A 55 -5.39 -7.82 -0.07
CA LEU A 55 -6.78 -7.76 -0.54
C LEU A 55 -7.27 -9.16 -0.99
N PRO A 56 -7.55 -10.08 -0.06
CA PRO A 56 -7.91 -11.46 -0.41
C PRO A 56 -9.24 -11.58 -1.15
N ASN A 57 -10.17 -10.63 -0.93
CA ASN A 57 -11.53 -10.70 -1.46
C ASN A 57 -11.79 -9.66 -2.57
N THR A 58 -11.00 -8.59 -2.60
CA THR A 58 -11.22 -7.43 -3.49
C THR A 58 -10.00 -7.13 -4.38
N GLY A 59 -9.00 -8.02 -4.37
CA GLY A 59 -7.77 -7.85 -5.15
C GLY A 59 -8.04 -7.72 -6.65
N GLU A 60 -8.94 -8.54 -7.21
CA GLU A 60 -9.30 -8.48 -8.63
C GLU A 60 -9.92 -7.14 -9.03
N LEU A 61 -10.75 -6.55 -8.16
CA LEU A 61 -11.33 -5.22 -8.40
C LEU A 61 -10.24 -4.15 -8.40
N ALA A 62 -9.32 -4.21 -7.43
CA ALA A 62 -8.21 -3.28 -7.36
C ALA A 62 -7.30 -3.39 -8.59
N LEU A 63 -7.04 -4.61 -9.09
CA LEU A 63 -6.24 -4.87 -10.30
C LEU A 63 -6.84 -4.31 -11.59
N GLY A 64 -8.10 -3.86 -11.57
CA GLY A 64 -8.70 -3.12 -12.68
C GLY A 64 -8.22 -1.66 -12.78
N LEU A 65 -7.49 -1.15 -11.77
CA LEU A 65 -6.98 0.22 -11.75
C LEU A 65 -5.64 0.31 -12.52
N PRO A 66 -5.41 1.39 -13.29
CA PRO A 66 -4.27 1.51 -14.20
C PRO A 66 -2.90 1.54 -13.50
N PHE A 67 -2.89 1.90 -12.20
CA PHE A 67 -1.68 2.01 -11.39
C PHE A 67 -1.41 0.78 -10.51
N THR A 68 -2.09 -0.34 -10.77
CA THR A 68 -2.01 -1.54 -9.94
C THR A 68 -1.55 -2.77 -10.71
N GLU A 69 -0.87 -3.67 -10.01
CA GLU A 69 -0.45 -4.97 -10.54
C GLU A 69 -0.39 -6.01 -9.41
N PRO A 70 -0.38 -7.33 -9.73
CA PRO A 70 -0.18 -8.35 -8.72
C PRO A 70 1.17 -8.16 -8.02
N ALA A 71 1.20 -8.21 -6.70
CA ALA A 71 2.44 -7.97 -5.97
C ALA A 71 3.52 -9.03 -6.33
N PRO A 72 4.80 -8.62 -6.45
CA PRO A 72 5.89 -9.49 -6.89
C PRO A 72 6.21 -10.61 -5.88
N TYR A 73 7.21 -11.44 -6.20
CA TYR A 73 7.70 -12.52 -5.31
C TYR A 73 6.63 -13.55 -4.92
N GLY A 74 5.63 -13.74 -5.79
CA GLY A 74 4.52 -14.68 -5.54
C GLY A 74 3.47 -14.16 -4.57
N LEU A 75 3.61 -12.96 -4.01
CA LEU A 75 2.63 -12.37 -3.09
C LEU A 75 1.26 -12.18 -3.77
N GLY A 76 1.24 -11.83 -5.06
CA GLY A 76 0.01 -11.72 -5.85
C GLY A 76 -0.88 -12.96 -5.80
N LYS A 77 -0.28 -14.17 -5.81
CA LYS A 77 -1.01 -15.45 -5.69
C LYS A 77 -1.72 -15.61 -4.35
N HIS A 78 -1.28 -14.86 -3.34
CA HIS A 78 -1.85 -14.86 -2.02
C HIS A 78 -2.73 -13.63 -1.79
N GLY A 79 -3.21 -12.94 -2.84
CA GLY A 79 -4.12 -11.81 -2.75
C GLY A 79 -3.44 -10.55 -2.21
N TRP A 80 -2.26 -10.24 -2.72
CA TRP A 80 -1.58 -8.96 -2.51
C TRP A 80 -1.57 -8.16 -3.81
N VAL A 81 -1.86 -6.87 -3.72
CA VAL A 81 -1.84 -5.95 -4.87
C VAL A 81 -0.79 -4.89 -4.61
N LEU A 82 0.08 -4.64 -5.59
CA LEU A 82 1.01 -3.52 -5.61
C LEU A 82 0.33 -2.34 -6.31
N ALA A 83 0.37 -1.17 -5.69
CA ALA A 83 -0.01 0.10 -6.30
C ALA A 83 1.23 0.99 -6.43
N ARG A 84 1.32 1.72 -7.54
CA ARG A 84 2.40 2.68 -7.82
C ARG A 84 1.80 4.03 -8.16
N ILE A 85 1.91 4.99 -7.25
CA ILE A 85 1.39 6.33 -7.45
C ILE A 85 2.53 7.23 -7.88
N ALA A 86 2.52 7.61 -9.16
CA ALA A 86 3.45 8.59 -9.71
C ALA A 86 2.93 10.02 -9.45
N PRO A 87 3.83 11.01 -9.32
CA PRO A 87 3.45 12.41 -9.22
C PRO A 87 2.56 12.83 -10.41
N GLY A 88 1.39 13.42 -10.12
CA GLY A 88 0.49 13.94 -11.15
C GLY A 88 -0.53 12.94 -11.71
N GLU A 89 -0.52 11.68 -11.28
CA GLU A 89 -1.64 10.77 -11.60
C GLU A 89 -2.90 11.17 -10.83
N GLU A 90 -4.04 11.16 -11.52
CA GLU A 90 -5.37 11.30 -10.90
C GLU A 90 -5.69 10.04 -10.08
N THR A 91 -5.18 10.04 -8.86
CA THR A 91 -5.67 9.18 -7.80
C THR A 91 -6.82 9.91 -7.12
N SER A 92 -8.03 9.80 -7.67
CA SER A 92 -9.20 10.31 -6.95
C SER A 92 -9.36 9.48 -5.67
N LEU A 93 -8.95 10.07 -4.56
CA LEU A 93 -9.16 9.58 -3.19
C LEU A 93 -10.40 10.22 -2.56
N ASP A 94 -11.20 10.91 -3.37
CA ASP A 94 -12.47 11.48 -2.96
C ASP A 94 -13.48 10.34 -2.79
N MET A 95 -13.55 9.80 -1.58
CA MET A 95 -14.62 8.92 -1.11
C MET A 95 -15.48 9.66 -0.09
#